data_AF-A0A353RTG4-F1
#
_entry.id   AF-A0A353RTG4-F1
#
_cell.length_a   1.000
_cell.length_b   1.000
_cell.length_c   1.000
_cell.angle_alpha   90.00
_cell.angle_beta   90.00
_cell.angle_gamma   90.00
#
_symmetry.space_group_name_H-M   'P 1'
#
loop_
_entity.id
_entity.type
_entity.pdbx_description
1 polymer ?
#
loop_
_entity_poly.entity_id
_entity_poly.type
_entity_poly.pdbx_seq_one_letter_code
_entity_poly.pdbx_strand_id
1 'polypeptide(L)'
;VVNRNLSISLREVRILLVSAIHEERLAALLFLVAKFEKELNNKDEIYNLYIQNTKYINNWDLVDSSAHRIVGAYLLNKDKDILYKLASSDLLWERRIAIISTFYYIKNNVFRDALKISEQLLNDEHDLIHKAVGWMLREIGKRNLSSEEKFLKDYCKIMPRTMLRYAIERFPINKRIAYLKGAI
;
A
#
# COMPACT_ATOMS: atom_id res chain seq x y z
N VAL A 1 -1.60 -20.94 9.47
CA VAL A 1 -1.85 -21.17 10.92
C VAL A 1 -2.95 -20.27 11.52
N VAL A 2 -3.41 -19.19 10.87
CA VAL A 2 -4.55 -18.37 11.36
C VAL A 2 -5.90 -18.91 10.86
N ASN A 3 -6.25 -20.16 11.20
CA ASN A 3 -7.52 -20.76 10.74
C ASN A 3 -8.42 -21.29 11.87
N ARG A 4 -8.04 -21.08 13.15
CA ARG A 4 -8.75 -21.72 14.27
C ARG A 4 -9.45 -20.82 15.30
N ASN A 5 -9.39 -19.49 15.23
CA ASN A 5 -10.22 -18.64 16.10
C ASN A 5 -10.62 -17.33 15.40
N LEU A 6 -11.75 -17.34 14.69
CA LEU A 6 -12.49 -16.12 14.31
C LEU A 6 -13.43 -15.63 15.43
N SER A 7 -13.40 -16.28 16.59
CA SER A 7 -14.24 -16.00 17.76
C SER A 7 -13.95 -14.66 18.41
N ILE A 8 -12.79 -14.05 18.14
CA ILE A 8 -12.45 -12.72 18.65
C ILE A 8 -13.42 -11.66 18.10
N SER A 9 -13.97 -10.83 18.97
CA SER A 9 -14.86 -9.71 18.60
C SER A 9 -14.07 -8.52 18.06
N LEU A 10 -14.71 -7.62 17.30
CA LEU A 10 -14.07 -6.38 16.86
C LEU A 10 -13.62 -5.49 18.03
N ARG A 11 -14.30 -5.58 19.18
CA ARG A 11 -13.90 -4.90 20.41
C ARG A 11 -12.56 -5.41 20.93
N GLU A 12 -12.37 -6.72 21.01
CA GLU A 12 -11.11 -7.32 21.44
C GLU A 12 -9.99 -7.05 20.45
N VAL A 13 -10.28 -7.10 19.14
CA VAL A 13 -9.31 -6.73 18.10
C VAL A 13 -8.86 -5.27 18.27
N ARG A 14 -9.78 -4.35 18.59
CA ARG A 14 -9.41 -2.94 18.86
C ARG A 14 -8.50 -2.82 20.09
N ILE A 15 -8.72 -3.61 21.15
CA ILE A 15 -7.86 -3.61 22.34
C ILE A 15 -6.43 -4.02 21.95
N LEU A 16 -6.27 -5.09 21.18
CA LEU A 16 -4.97 -5.53 20.68
C LEU A 16 -4.31 -4.48 19.76
N LEU A 17 -5.10 -3.82 18.90
CA LEU A 17 -4.61 -2.82 17.96
C LEU A 17 -4.02 -1.58 18.64
N VAL A 18 -4.49 -1.22 19.84
CA VAL A 18 -3.97 -0.06 20.60
C VAL A 18 -2.86 -0.44 21.58
N SER A 19 -2.43 -1.70 21.60
CA SER A 19 -1.38 -2.19 22.49
C SER A 19 -0.04 -1.53 22.21
N ALA A 20 0.78 -1.38 23.25
CA ALA A 20 2.18 -0.99 23.12
C ALA A 20 3.04 -2.10 22.46
N ILE A 21 2.57 -3.36 22.50
CA ILE A 21 3.29 -4.51 21.96
C ILE A 21 3.06 -4.60 20.44
N HIS A 22 4.14 -4.71 19.67
CA HIS A 22 4.07 -4.75 18.20
C HIS A 22 3.32 -5.99 17.69
N GLU A 23 3.62 -7.14 18.28
CA GLU A 23 3.06 -8.45 17.92
C GLU A 23 1.55 -8.52 18.16
N GLU A 24 1.05 -7.85 19.21
CA GLU A 24 -0.38 -7.78 19.48
C GLU A 24 -1.11 -6.96 18.41
N ARG A 25 -0.50 -5.85 17.97
CA ARG A 25 -1.05 -5.03 16.87
C ARG A 25 -1.01 -5.78 15.54
N LEU A 26 0.07 -6.50 15.26
CA LEU A 26 0.15 -7.37 14.09
C LEU A 26 -0.93 -8.45 14.14
N ALA A 27 -1.10 -9.12 15.27
CA ALA A 27 -2.16 -10.12 15.46
C ALA A 27 -3.55 -9.51 15.23
N ALA A 28 -3.82 -8.31 15.77
CA ALA A 28 -5.07 -7.58 15.57
C ALA A 28 -5.37 -7.37 14.07
N LEU A 29 -4.39 -6.89 13.31
CA LEU A 29 -4.54 -6.66 11.87
C LEU A 29 -4.74 -7.96 11.09
N LEU A 30 -4.04 -9.04 11.46
CA LEU A 30 -4.25 -10.35 10.86
C LEU A 30 -5.65 -10.91 11.15
N PHE A 31 -6.20 -10.67 12.34
CA PHE A 31 -7.60 -11.00 12.66
C PHE A 31 -8.58 -10.17 11.83
N LEU A 32 -8.37 -8.86 11.69
CA LEU A 32 -9.20 -8.01 10.82
C LEU A 32 -9.19 -8.49 9.37
N VAL A 33 -8.01 -8.80 8.83
CA VAL A 33 -7.86 -9.31 7.47
C VAL A 33 -8.61 -10.63 7.31
N ALA A 34 -8.42 -11.58 8.23
CA ALA A 34 -9.08 -12.88 8.18
C ALA A 34 -10.61 -12.76 8.27
N LYS A 35 -11.12 -11.83 9.08
CA LYS A 35 -12.56 -11.52 9.16
C LYS A 35 -13.07 -10.85 7.88
N PHE A 36 -12.34 -9.87 7.36
CA PHE A 36 -12.74 -9.12 6.16
C PHE A 36 -12.88 -10.04 4.94
N GLU A 37 -12.01 -11.02 4.81
CA GLU A 37 -12.03 -11.96 3.69
C GLU A 37 -13.11 -13.04 3.79
N LYS A 38 -13.56 -13.37 5.02
CA LYS A 38 -14.54 -14.44 5.26
C LYS A 38 -15.97 -13.94 5.47
N GLU A 39 -16.14 -12.79 6.12
CA GLU A 39 -17.44 -12.26 6.51
C GLU A 39 -17.95 -11.26 5.45
N LEU A 40 -19.15 -11.51 4.91
CA LEU A 40 -19.79 -10.62 3.93
C LEU A 40 -20.43 -9.40 4.58
N ASN A 41 -20.98 -9.54 5.79
CA ASN A 41 -21.88 -8.55 6.38
C ASN A 41 -21.18 -7.47 7.23
N ASN A 42 -19.91 -7.68 7.62
CA ASN A 42 -19.20 -6.80 8.58
C ASN A 42 -18.07 -5.98 7.94
N LYS A 43 -18.02 -5.89 6.60
CA LYS A 43 -16.90 -5.23 5.89
C LYS A 43 -16.82 -3.73 6.17
N ASP A 44 -17.96 -3.06 6.29
CA ASP A 44 -18.01 -1.63 6.61
C ASP A 44 -17.45 -1.36 8.02
N GLU A 45 -17.83 -2.17 9.02
CA GLU A 45 -17.32 -2.04 10.39
C GLU A 45 -15.80 -2.29 10.48
N ILE A 46 -15.30 -3.32 9.80
CA ILE A 46 -13.87 -3.64 9.77
C ILE A 46 -13.07 -2.52 9.09
N TYR A 47 -13.57 -2.03 7.95
CA TYR A 47 -12.96 -0.89 7.25
C TYR A 47 -12.91 0.36 8.14
N ASN A 48 -14.04 0.71 8.77
CA ASN A 48 -14.12 1.86 9.65
C ASN A 48 -13.19 1.74 10.86
N LEU A 49 -13.13 0.56 11.49
CA LEU A 49 -12.20 0.28 12.57
C LEU A 49 -10.75 0.47 12.12
N TYR A 50 -10.39 0.00 10.92
CA TYR A 50 -9.04 0.19 10.35
C TYR A 50 -8.71 1.68 10.18
N ILE A 51 -9.57 2.42 9.46
CA ILE A 51 -9.33 3.83 9.12
C ILE A 51 -9.31 4.73 10.36
N GLN A 52 -10.16 4.46 11.36
CA GLN A 52 -10.20 5.25 12.60
C GLN A 52 -8.99 5.01 13.52
N ASN A 53 -8.17 3.99 13.24
CA ASN A 53 -7.06 3.58 14.10
C ASN A 53 -5.69 3.56 13.37
N THR A 54 -5.56 4.24 12.23
CA THR A 54 -4.32 4.32 11.42
C THR A 54 -3.10 4.72 12.23
N LYS A 55 -3.25 5.61 13.23
CA LYS A 55 -2.17 6.04 14.13
C LYS A 55 -1.46 4.90 14.89
N TYR A 56 -2.14 3.76 15.08
CA TYR A 56 -1.57 2.59 15.73
C TYR A 56 -0.94 1.59 14.73
N ILE A 57 -1.21 1.76 13.44
CA ILE A 57 -0.65 0.97 12.33
C ILE A 57 0.66 1.63 11.89
N ASN A 58 1.61 1.70 12.82
CA ASN A 58 2.77 2.59 12.71
C ASN A 58 4.08 1.86 12.36
N ASN A 59 4.00 0.82 11.55
CA ASN A 59 5.14 0.07 11.04
C ASN A 59 4.85 -0.48 9.64
N TRP A 60 5.90 -0.74 8.86
CA TRP A 60 5.78 -1.16 7.46
C TRP A 60 5.12 -2.53 7.34
N ASP A 61 5.44 -3.47 8.25
CA ASP A 61 4.87 -4.82 8.25
C ASP A 61 3.37 -4.81 8.62
N LEU A 62 2.97 -3.94 9.55
CA LEU A 62 1.57 -3.72 9.90
C LEU A 62 0.78 -3.21 8.68
N VAL A 63 1.30 -2.21 7.97
CA VAL A 63 0.65 -1.67 6.76
C VAL A 63 0.63 -2.71 5.64
N ASP A 64 1.77 -3.30 5.31
CA ASP A 64 1.94 -4.17 4.14
C ASP A 64 1.12 -5.46 4.25
N SER A 65 0.96 -5.98 5.47
CA SER A 65 0.16 -7.18 5.74
C SER A 65 -1.36 -6.95 5.68
N SER A 66 -1.82 -5.70 5.74
CA SER A 66 -3.24 -5.39 6.00
C SER A 66 -3.90 -4.43 4.99
N ALA A 67 -3.24 -3.33 4.61
CA ALA A 67 -3.87 -2.22 3.89
C ALA A 67 -4.51 -2.65 2.57
N HIS A 68 -3.78 -3.40 1.74
CA HIS A 68 -4.32 -3.86 0.45
C HIS A 68 -5.47 -4.88 0.60
N ARG A 69 -5.48 -5.67 1.66
CA ARG A 69 -6.47 -6.74 1.87
C ARG A 69 -7.76 -6.21 2.49
N ILE A 70 -7.68 -5.10 3.23
CA ILE A 70 -8.83 -4.44 3.85
C ILE A 70 -9.19 -3.20 3.03
N VAL A 71 -8.40 -2.13 3.14
CA VAL A 71 -8.68 -0.81 2.53
C VAL A 71 -8.74 -0.92 1.01
N GLY A 72 -7.74 -1.55 0.39
CA GLY A 72 -7.71 -1.77 -1.05
C GLY A 72 -8.93 -2.55 -1.53
N ALA A 73 -9.16 -3.73 -0.96
CA ALA A 73 -10.30 -4.58 -1.31
C ALA A 73 -11.66 -3.90 -1.11
N TYR A 74 -11.83 -3.16 -0.01
CA TYR A 74 -13.06 -2.45 0.32
C TYR A 74 -13.41 -1.35 -0.69
N LEU A 75 -12.39 -0.61 -1.15
CA LEU A 75 -12.57 0.59 -1.97
C LEU A 75 -12.56 0.32 -3.49
N LEU A 76 -12.39 -0.93 -3.95
CA LEU A 76 -12.28 -1.27 -5.38
C LEU A 76 -13.39 -0.62 -6.22
N ASN A 77 -14.65 -0.78 -5.79
CA ASN A 77 -15.84 -0.27 -6.49
C ASN A 77 -16.51 0.89 -5.72
N LYS A 78 -15.77 1.57 -4.85
CA LYS A 78 -16.23 2.73 -4.09
C LYS A 78 -15.40 3.97 -4.43
N ASP A 79 -15.81 5.09 -3.87
CA ASP A 79 -15.03 6.33 -3.84
C ASP A 79 -13.65 6.09 -3.20
N LYS A 80 -12.61 6.68 -3.77
CA LYS A 80 -11.20 6.49 -3.38
C LYS A 80 -10.57 7.78 -2.85
N ASP A 81 -11.32 8.87 -2.69
CA ASP A 81 -10.83 10.16 -2.19
C ASP A 81 -10.05 10.05 -0.88
N ILE A 82 -10.44 9.11 -0.01
CA ILE A 82 -9.72 8.78 1.22
C ILE A 82 -8.25 8.38 0.96
N LEU A 83 -7.94 7.65 -0.11
CA LEU A 83 -6.56 7.27 -0.44
C LEU A 83 -5.73 8.49 -0.80
N TYR A 84 -6.29 9.42 -1.56
CA TYR A 84 -5.61 10.67 -1.92
C TYR A 84 -5.41 11.57 -0.71
N LYS A 85 -6.40 11.62 0.21
CA LYS A 85 -6.26 12.31 1.49
C LYS A 85 -5.16 11.71 2.35
N LEU A 86 -5.11 10.37 2.46
CA LEU A 86 -4.07 9.66 3.21
C LEU A 86 -2.68 9.89 2.59
N ALA A 87 -2.57 9.96 1.27
CA ALA A 87 -1.33 10.28 0.56
C ALA A 87 -0.83 11.72 0.82
N SER A 88 -1.71 12.64 1.24
CA SER A 88 -1.34 14.00 1.68
C SER A 88 -1.14 14.15 3.19
N SER A 89 -1.26 13.08 3.96
CA SER A 89 -1.17 13.15 5.43
C SER A 89 0.27 13.43 5.88
N ASP A 90 0.44 14.15 7.00
CA ASP A 90 1.73 14.31 7.67
C ASP A 90 2.25 12.97 8.24
N LEU A 91 1.36 12.01 8.49
CA LEU A 91 1.72 10.69 9.01
C LEU A 91 2.27 9.79 7.91
N LEU A 92 3.54 9.40 8.05
CA LEU A 92 4.23 8.46 7.15
C LEU A 92 3.38 7.22 6.85
N TRP A 93 2.82 6.62 7.89
CA TRP A 93 2.09 5.35 7.74
C TRP A 93 0.76 5.50 7.01
N GLU A 94 0.12 6.66 7.08
CA GLU A 94 -1.08 6.94 6.28
C GLU A 94 -0.74 7.06 4.80
N ARG A 95 0.35 7.77 4.47
CA ARG A 95 0.86 7.83 3.10
C ARG A 95 1.24 6.44 2.57
N ARG A 96 1.83 5.60 3.42
CA ARG A 96 2.12 4.19 3.08
C ARG A 96 0.84 3.39 2.86
N ILE A 97 -0.17 3.54 3.71
CA ILE A 97 -1.48 2.89 3.55
C ILE A 97 -2.08 3.28 2.19
N ALA A 98 -2.01 4.56 1.80
CA ALA A 98 -2.55 5.02 0.53
C ALA A 98 -1.98 4.24 -0.65
N ILE A 99 -0.64 4.19 -0.77
CA ILE A 99 0.02 3.53 -1.90
C ILE A 99 -0.11 2.00 -1.83
N ILE A 100 0.07 1.38 -0.66
CA ILE A 100 -0.03 -0.08 -0.51
C ILE A 100 -1.46 -0.57 -0.76
N SER A 101 -2.48 0.20 -0.40
CA SER A 101 -3.88 -0.17 -0.68
C SER A 101 -4.10 -0.43 -2.17
N THR A 102 -3.41 0.31 -3.04
CA THR A 102 -3.55 0.15 -4.49
C THR A 102 -3.00 -1.18 -5.01
N PHE A 103 -2.22 -1.93 -4.21
CA PHE A 103 -1.75 -3.26 -4.62
C PHE A 103 -2.89 -4.20 -4.96
N TYR A 104 -4.04 -4.06 -4.29
CA TYR A 104 -5.25 -4.81 -4.62
C TYR A 104 -5.75 -4.49 -6.04
N TYR A 105 -5.72 -3.23 -6.45
CA TYR A 105 -6.13 -2.79 -7.80
C TYR A 105 -5.16 -3.28 -8.86
N ILE A 106 -3.86 -3.18 -8.58
CA ILE A 106 -2.79 -3.66 -9.48
C ILE A 106 -2.98 -5.15 -9.74
N LYS A 107 -3.29 -5.95 -8.71
CA LYS A 107 -3.62 -7.39 -8.87
C LYS A 107 -4.82 -7.64 -9.78
N ASN A 108 -5.76 -6.70 -9.87
CA ASN A 108 -6.95 -6.73 -10.73
C ASN A 108 -6.76 -5.96 -12.05
N ASN A 109 -5.52 -5.68 -12.48
CA ASN A 109 -5.19 -4.93 -13.69
C ASN A 109 -5.73 -3.49 -13.75
N VAL A 110 -5.97 -2.88 -12.59
CA VAL A 110 -6.38 -1.47 -12.47
C VAL A 110 -5.21 -0.67 -11.90
N PHE A 111 -4.62 0.22 -12.71
CA PHE A 111 -3.37 0.92 -12.37
C PHE A 111 -3.53 2.41 -12.06
N ARG A 112 -4.68 3.00 -12.43
CA ARG A 112 -4.89 4.45 -12.43
C ARG A 112 -4.58 5.10 -11.07
N ASP A 113 -5.15 4.59 -9.99
CA ASP A 113 -4.97 5.17 -8.66
C ASP A 113 -3.55 4.96 -8.14
N ALA A 114 -2.93 3.81 -8.43
CA ALA A 114 -1.54 3.53 -8.07
C ALA A 114 -0.58 4.54 -8.72
N LEU A 115 -0.77 4.83 -10.01
CA LEU A 115 0.06 5.80 -10.74
C LEU A 115 -0.14 7.23 -10.23
N LYS A 116 -1.40 7.65 -10.01
CA LYS A 116 -1.68 8.99 -9.47
C LYS A 116 -1.12 9.21 -8.08
N ILE A 117 -1.27 8.23 -7.18
CA ILE A 117 -0.70 8.31 -5.83
C ILE A 117 0.83 8.27 -5.90
N SER A 118 1.40 7.49 -6.82
CA SER A 118 2.85 7.48 -7.04
C SER A 118 3.38 8.85 -7.47
N GLU A 119 2.66 9.55 -8.34
CA GLU A 119 2.97 10.93 -8.75
C GLU A 119 2.92 11.90 -7.56
N GLN A 120 1.85 11.84 -6.77
CA GLN A 120 1.69 12.67 -5.56
C GLN A 120 2.82 12.47 -4.55
N LEU A 121 3.34 11.24 -4.44
CA LEU A 121 4.41 10.87 -3.50
C LEU A 121 5.82 10.96 -4.09
N LEU A 122 6.00 11.52 -5.29
CA LEU A 122 7.32 11.64 -5.94
C LEU A 122 8.35 12.34 -5.05
N ASN A 123 7.91 13.39 -4.35
CA ASN A 123 8.78 14.24 -3.53
C ASN A 123 8.66 13.96 -2.02
N ASP A 124 8.14 12.79 -1.63
CA ASP A 124 8.16 12.42 -0.21
C ASP A 124 9.59 12.43 0.32
N GLU A 125 9.81 12.78 1.58
CA GLU A 125 11.15 12.79 2.16
C GLU A 125 11.58 11.41 2.69
N HIS A 126 10.61 10.51 2.90
CA HIS A 126 10.85 9.25 3.59
C HIS A 126 11.18 8.10 2.63
N ASP A 127 12.35 7.51 2.81
CA ASP A 127 12.82 6.34 2.05
C ASP A 127 11.84 5.15 2.11
N LEU A 128 11.11 4.97 3.22
CA LEU A 128 10.08 3.95 3.33
C LEU A 128 8.92 4.14 2.34
N ILE A 129 8.55 5.40 2.05
CA ILE A 129 7.53 5.71 1.04
C ILE A 129 8.09 5.48 -0.36
N HIS A 130 9.33 5.87 -0.63
CA HIS A 130 10.00 5.60 -1.91
C HIS A 130 10.04 4.10 -2.23
N LYS A 131 10.34 3.27 -1.24
CA LYS A 131 10.32 1.81 -1.38
C LYS A 131 8.92 1.28 -1.71
N ALA A 132 7.88 1.81 -1.06
CA ALA A 132 6.50 1.41 -1.34
C ALA A 132 6.04 1.81 -2.75
N VAL A 133 6.30 3.06 -3.15
CA VAL A 133 5.98 3.56 -4.49
C VAL A 133 6.75 2.78 -5.56
N GLY A 134 8.06 2.64 -5.41
CA GLY A 134 8.89 1.85 -6.32
C GLY A 134 8.43 0.39 -6.41
N TRP A 135 8.01 -0.20 -5.28
CA TRP A 135 7.42 -1.54 -5.30
C TRP A 135 6.10 -1.57 -6.09
N MET A 136 5.18 -0.64 -5.88
CA MET A 136 3.92 -0.62 -6.63
C MET A 136 4.13 -0.41 -8.14
N LEU A 137 5.06 0.46 -8.53
CA LEU A 137 5.45 0.62 -9.94
C LEU A 137 5.99 -0.69 -10.53
N ARG A 138 6.87 -1.39 -9.79
CA ARG A 138 7.36 -2.72 -10.19
C ARG A 138 6.23 -3.74 -10.31
N GLU A 139 5.23 -3.71 -9.42
CA GLU A 139 4.05 -4.60 -9.50
C GLU A 139 3.15 -4.30 -10.69
N ILE A 140 3.06 -3.03 -11.11
CA ILE A 140 2.42 -2.63 -12.37
C ILE A 140 3.23 -3.19 -13.53
N GLY A 141 4.56 -3.00 -13.55
CA GLY A 141 5.48 -3.49 -14.58
C GLY A 141 5.37 -4.99 -14.87
N LYS A 142 5.23 -5.79 -13.81
CA LYS A 142 5.00 -7.25 -13.91
C LYS A 142 3.75 -7.62 -14.72
N ARG A 143 2.76 -6.72 -14.80
CA ARG A 143 1.47 -6.95 -15.46
C ARG A 143 1.34 -6.17 -16.76
N ASN A 144 1.84 -4.94 -16.77
CA ASN A 144 1.80 -4.02 -17.89
C ASN A 144 3.05 -3.13 -17.88
N LEU A 145 4.12 -3.62 -18.51
CA LEU A 145 5.39 -2.91 -18.64
C LEU A 145 5.22 -1.54 -19.31
N SER A 146 4.34 -1.43 -20.30
CA SER A 146 4.10 -0.17 -21.02
C SER A 146 3.59 0.94 -20.09
N SER A 147 2.73 0.61 -19.12
CA SER A 147 2.20 1.58 -18.15
C SER A 147 3.28 2.06 -17.18
N GLU A 148 4.11 1.14 -16.68
CA GLU A 148 5.26 1.51 -15.83
C GLU A 148 6.24 2.38 -16.61
N GLU A 149 6.62 1.99 -17.82
CA GLU A 149 7.57 2.75 -18.63
C GLU A 149 7.07 4.14 -18.99
N LYS A 150 5.78 4.29 -19.28
CA LYS A 150 5.19 5.61 -19.53
C LYS A 150 5.41 6.51 -18.31
N PHE A 151 5.05 6.02 -17.11
CA PHE A 151 5.27 6.77 -15.88
C PHE A 151 6.75 7.09 -15.64
N LEU A 152 7.64 6.11 -15.83
CA LEU A 152 9.07 6.32 -15.62
C LEU A 152 9.68 7.31 -16.62
N LYS A 153 9.23 7.34 -17.87
CA LYS A 153 9.71 8.35 -18.84
C LYS A 153 9.35 9.76 -18.41
N ASP A 154 8.15 9.93 -17.88
CA ASP A 154 7.65 11.24 -17.44
C ASP A 154 8.40 11.73 -16.17
N TYR A 155 8.79 10.81 -15.27
CA TYR A 155 9.25 11.18 -13.92
C TYR A 155 10.66 10.74 -13.51
N CYS A 156 11.36 9.86 -14.24
CA CYS A 156 12.62 9.26 -13.78
C CYS A 156 13.73 10.28 -13.44
N LYS A 157 13.69 11.48 -14.04
CA LYS A 157 14.67 12.55 -13.79
C LYS A 157 14.47 13.25 -12.44
N ILE A 158 13.26 13.23 -11.89
CA ILE A 158 12.91 13.86 -10.60
C ILE A 158 12.66 12.83 -9.49
N MET A 159 12.43 11.56 -9.84
CA MET A 159 12.22 10.50 -8.88
C MET A 159 13.42 10.33 -7.92
N PRO A 160 13.16 10.12 -6.62
CA PRO A 160 14.18 9.70 -5.67
C PRO A 160 14.88 8.42 -6.13
N ARG A 161 16.21 8.36 -5.92
CA ARG A 161 17.03 7.23 -6.38
C ARG A 161 16.55 5.88 -5.86
N THR A 162 16.08 5.81 -4.61
CA THR A 162 15.53 4.57 -4.04
C THR A 162 14.28 4.14 -4.81
N MET A 163 13.35 5.07 -5.04
CA MET A 163 12.09 4.80 -5.74
C MET A 163 12.35 4.26 -7.15
N LEU A 164 13.22 4.93 -7.91
CA LEU A 164 13.56 4.53 -9.28
C LEU A 164 14.21 3.14 -9.30
N ARG A 165 15.16 2.86 -8.40
CA ARG A 165 15.84 1.56 -8.33
C ARG A 165 14.87 0.40 -8.03
N TYR A 166 13.91 0.62 -7.15
CA TYR A 166 12.89 -0.38 -6.82
C TYR A 166 11.95 -0.63 -8.01
N ALA A 167 11.52 0.41 -8.72
CA ALA A 167 10.67 0.28 -9.90
C ALA A 167 11.37 -0.57 -10.99
N ILE A 168 12.58 -0.18 -11.38
CA ILE A 168 13.30 -0.82 -12.49
C ILE A 168 14.03 -2.11 -12.12
N GLU A 169 13.85 -2.68 -10.92
CA GLU A 169 14.62 -3.84 -10.45
C GLU A 169 14.60 -5.01 -11.44
N ARG A 170 13.45 -5.21 -12.10
CA ARG A 170 13.21 -6.31 -13.03
C ARG A 170 13.61 -6.00 -14.49
N PHE A 171 14.08 -4.79 -14.78
CA PHE A 171 14.44 -4.44 -16.15
C PHE A 171 15.78 -5.09 -16.56
N PRO A 172 16.00 -5.33 -17.86
CA PRO A 172 17.30 -5.72 -18.37
C PRO A 172 18.38 -4.70 -17.96
N ILE A 173 19.60 -5.17 -17.68
CA ILE A 173 20.69 -4.35 -17.13
C ILE A 173 20.95 -3.07 -17.94
N ASN A 174 20.99 -3.17 -19.27
CA ASN A 174 21.24 -2.03 -20.16
C ASN A 174 20.16 -0.95 -20.01
N LYS A 175 18.90 -1.38 -19.91
CA LYS A 175 17.75 -0.50 -19.73
C LYS A 175 17.75 0.15 -18.34
N ARG A 176 18.11 -0.62 -17.29
CA ARG A 176 18.29 -0.09 -15.94
C ARG A 176 19.34 1.01 -15.89
N ILE A 177 20.49 0.78 -16.52
CA ILE A 177 21.58 1.75 -16.57
C ILE A 177 21.12 3.02 -17.30
N ALA A 178 20.38 2.90 -18.41
CA ALA A 178 19.86 4.05 -19.13
C ALA A 178 18.91 4.90 -18.26
N TYR A 179 17.95 4.29 -17.55
CA TYR A 179 17.08 5.01 -16.60
C TYR A 179 17.89 5.68 -15.47
N LEU A 180 18.86 4.96 -14.88
CA LEU A 180 19.69 5.50 -13.79
C LEU A 180 20.60 6.66 -14.21
N LYS A 181 20.99 6.71 -15.50
CA LYS A 181 21.77 7.81 -16.09
C LYS A 181 20.89 8.95 -16.63
N GLY A 182 19.57 8.81 -16.61
CA GLY A 182 18.65 9.78 -17.22
C GLY A 182 18.77 9.89 -18.74
N ALA A 183 19.27 8.83 -19.40
CA ALA A 183 19.54 8.78 -20.84
C ALA A 183 18.37 8.17 -21.64
N ILE A 184 17.14 8.33 -21.13
CA ILE A 184 15.88 7.86 -21.73
C ILE A 184 15.01 9.05 -22.09
#